data_AF-A0A2U3NFG5-F1
#
_entry.id   AF-A0A2U3NFG5-F1
#
_cell.length_a   1.000
_cell.length_b   1.000
_cell.length_c   1.000
_cell.angle_alpha   90.00
_cell.angle_beta   90.00
_cell.angle_gamma   90.00
#
_symmetry.space_group_name_H-M   'P 1'
#
loop_
_entity.id
_entity.type
_entity.pdbx_description
1 polymer ?
#
loop_
_entity_poly.entity_id
_entity_poly.type
_entity_poly.pdbx_seq_one_letter_code
_entity_poly.pdbx_strand_id
1 'polypeptide(L)' 'MGEPFIGSEAVAAGTVSHSQLRRNYTRVFRDVYVSEGTELTHALRARAAWLWSGRRGVIAGFSAANLHGSEWVDANRP' A
#
# COMPACT_ATOMS: atom_id res chain seq x y z
N MET A 1 -4.74 -6.27 9.89
CA MET A 1 -4.12 -5.20 9.07
C MET A 1 -4.21 -5.66 7.62
N GLY A 2 -5.02 -5.00 6.78
CA GLY A 2 -5.22 -5.46 5.39
C GLY A 2 -3.99 -5.14 4.55
N GLU A 3 -3.44 -6.12 3.83
CA GLU A 3 -2.31 -5.87 2.93
C GLU A 3 -2.76 -5.08 1.69
N PRO A 4 -1.92 -4.17 1.18
CA PRO A 4 -2.23 -3.45 -0.04
C PRO A 4 -2.20 -4.40 -1.24
N PHE A 5 -3.09 -4.18 -2.19
CA PHE A 5 -3.21 -5.00 -3.40
C PHE A 5 -3.51 -4.16 -4.64
N ILE A 6 -3.24 -4.72 -5.83
CA ILE A 6 -3.51 -4.06 -7.11
C ILE A 6 -4.96 -4.33 -7.52
N GLY A 7 -5.71 -3.25 -7.77
CA GLY A 7 -7.14 -3.31 -8.06
C GLY A 7 -7.44 -4.02 -9.37
N SER A 8 -6.72 -3.70 -10.44
CA SER A 8 -6.86 -4.36 -11.73
C SER A 8 -6.57 -5.87 -11.68
N GLU A 9 -5.54 -6.28 -10.94
CA GLU A 9 -5.22 -7.71 -10.72
C GLU A 9 -6.33 -8.43 -9.97
N ALA A 10 -6.85 -7.83 -8.88
CA ALA A 10 -7.95 -8.42 -8.11
C ALA A 10 -9.25 -8.54 -8.93
N VAL A 11 -9.53 -7.57 -9.80
CA VAL A 11 -10.66 -7.62 -10.72
C VAL A 11 -10.46 -8.71 -11.78
N ALA A 12 -9.28 -8.81 -12.38
CA ALA A 12 -8.96 -9.83 -13.36
C ALA A 12 -9.06 -11.25 -12.77
N ALA A 13 -8.69 -11.41 -11.49
CA ALA A 13 -8.82 -12.65 -10.74
C ALA A 13 -10.24 -12.95 -10.25
N GLY A 14 -11.19 -12.02 -10.41
CA GLY A 14 -12.58 -12.18 -9.95
C GLY A 14 -12.76 -12.14 -8.43
N THR A 15 -11.73 -11.75 -7.66
CA THR A 15 -11.81 -11.70 -6.19
C THR A 15 -12.53 -10.45 -5.69
N VAL A 16 -12.49 -9.37 -6.48
CA VAL A 16 -13.16 -8.10 -6.17
C VAL A 16 -13.71 -7.49 -7.47
N SER A 17 -14.91 -6.93 -7.43
CA SER A 17 -15.48 -6.16 -8.54
C SER A 17 -15.07 -4.68 -8.49
N HIS A 18 -15.11 -4.00 -9.64
CA HIS A 18 -14.90 -2.54 -9.69
C HIS A 18 -15.85 -1.74 -8.77
N SER A 19 -17.07 -2.24 -8.55
CA SER A 19 -18.02 -1.61 -7.63
C SER A 19 -17.57 -1.78 -6.17
N GLN A 20 -17.12 -2.97 -5.78
CA GLN A 20 -16.57 -3.23 -4.45
C GLN A 20 -15.34 -2.36 -4.18
N LEU A 21 -14.41 -2.22 -5.14
CA LEU A 21 -13.25 -1.32 -5.01
C LEU A 21 -13.60 0.13 -4.68
N ARG A 22 -14.76 0.62 -5.13
CA ARG A 22 -15.21 2.00 -4.87
C ARG A 22 -15.92 2.15 -3.53
N ARG A 23 -16.54 1.08 -3.03
CA ARG A 23 -17.44 1.12 -1.87
C ARG A 23 -16.80 0.64 -0.58
N ASN A 24 -15.89 -0.33 -0.67
CA ASN A 24 -15.43 -1.11 0.49
C ASN A 24 -13.91 -1.02 0.70
N TYR A 25 -13.20 -0.25 -0.14
CA TYR A 25 -11.74 -0.17 -0.13
C TYR A 25 -11.29 1.29 -0.24
N THR A 26 -10.19 1.60 0.44
CA THR A 26 -9.52 2.90 0.36
C THR A 26 -8.40 2.82 -0.65
N ARG A 27 -8.35 3.77 -1.58
CA ARG A 27 -7.26 3.89 -2.55
C ARG A 27 -6.05 4.56 -1.89
N VAL A 28 -4.89 3.90 -1.92
CA VAL A 28 -3.62 4.45 -1.39
C VAL A 28 -2.82 5.12 -2.50
N PHE A 29 -2.67 4.44 -3.64
CA PHE A 29 -2.07 4.97 -4.87
C PHE A 29 -2.96 4.62 -6.07
N ARG A 30 -2.63 5.12 -7.25
CA ARG A 30 -3.34 4.75 -8.48
C ARG A 30 -3.34 3.22 -8.63
N ASP A 31 -4.53 2.64 -8.71
CA ASP A 31 -4.73 1.19 -8.83
C ASP A 31 -4.22 0.33 -7.65
N VAL A 32 -3.90 0.95 -6.50
CA VAL A 32 -3.49 0.23 -5.28
C VAL A 32 -4.44 0.55 -4.14
N TYR A 33 -4.96 -0.50 -3.50
CA TYR A 33 -6.06 -0.41 -2.54
C TYR A 33 -5.73 -1.16 -1.25
N VAL A 34 -6.39 -0.75 -0.16
CA VAL A 34 -6.45 -1.46 1.12
C VAL A 34 -7.90 -1.56 1.57
N SER A 35 -8.20 -2.53 2.44
CA SER A 35 -9.52 -2.62 3.07
C SER A 35 -9.84 -1.33 3.80
N GLU A 36 -11.11 -0.90 3.73
CA GLU A 36 -11.58 0.27 4.46
C GLU A 36 -11.29 0.16 5.96
N GLY A 37 -10.94 1.28 6.59
CA GLY A 37 -10.56 1.33 8.01
C GLY A 37 -9.16 0.80 8.31
N THR A 38 -8.38 0.36 7.31
CA THR A 38 -6.98 -0.03 7.52
C THR A 38 -6.13 1.21 7.85
N GLU A 39 -5.47 1.17 9.01
CA GLU A 39 -4.48 2.19 9.39
C GLU A 39 -3.29 2.17 8.43
N LEU A 40 -2.95 3.33 7.86
CA LEU A 40 -1.86 3.49 6.91
C LEU A 40 -0.52 3.67 7.63
N THR A 41 0.08 2.56 8.04
CA THR A 41 1.45 2.53 8.58
C THR A 41 2.50 2.81 7.49
N HIS A 42 3.72 3.19 7.87
CA HIS A 42 4.84 3.35 6.93
C HIS A 42 5.14 2.10 6.13
N ALA A 43 5.18 0.95 6.80
CA ALA A 43 5.40 -0.30 6.12
C ALA A 43 4.33 -0.58 5.06
N LEU A 44 3.08 -0.25 5.37
CA LEU A 44 1.97 -0.42 4.44
C LEU A 44 2.03 0.58 3.28
N ARG A 45 2.37 1.84 3.54
CA ARG A 45 2.60 2.85 2.49
C ARG A 45 3.75 2.47 1.58
N ALA A 46 4.86 1.98 2.13
CA ALA A 46 6.01 1.52 1.36
C ALA A 46 5.68 0.32 0.47
N ARG A 47 4.94 -0.68 1.00
CA ARG A 47 4.44 -1.81 0.19
C ARG A 47 3.49 -1.34 -0.91
N ALA A 48 2.57 -0.43 -0.60
CA ALA A 48 1.64 0.11 -1.58
C ALA A 48 2.37 0.89 -2.70
N ALA A 49 3.42 1.65 -2.35
CA ALA A 49 4.25 2.37 -3.31
C ALA A 49 5.05 1.41 -4.20
N TRP A 50 5.59 0.32 -3.63
CA TRP A 50 6.27 -0.72 -4.38
C TRP A 50 5.33 -1.40 -5.39
N LEU A 51 4.10 -1.74 -4.99
CA LEU A 51 3.08 -2.27 -5.92
C LEU A 51 2.76 -1.26 -7.04
N TRP A 52 2.56 0.01 -6.67
CA TRP A 52 2.27 1.09 -7.62
C TRP A 52 3.38 1.29 -8.66
N SER A 53 4.65 1.06 -8.29
CA SER A 53 5.79 1.10 -9.21
C SER A 53 5.80 -0.05 -10.25
N GLY A 54 4.83 -0.95 -10.18
CA GLY A 54 4.82 -2.21 -10.93
C GLY A 54 5.86 -3.18 -10.38
N ARG A 55 6.09 -3.20 -9.06
CA ARG A 55 7.03 -4.10 -8.36
C ARG A 55 8.50 -3.93 -8.77
N ARG A 56 8.89 -2.75 -9.28
CA ARG A 56 10.24 -2.48 -9.80
C ARG A 56 10.98 -1.35 -9.07
N GLY A 57 10.26 -0.52 -8.31
CA GLY A 57 10.84 0.55 -7.53
C GLY A 57 11.61 0.02 -6.31
N VAL A 58 12.65 0.73 -5.90
CA VAL A 58 13.37 0.47 -4.65
C VAL A 58 12.91 1.48 -3.61
N ILE A 59 12.56 0.99 -2.41
CA ILE A 59 12.26 1.88 -1.28
C ILE A 59 13.60 2.36 -0.71
N ALA A 60 13.74 3.68 -0.54
CA ALA A 60 14.98 4.31 -0.09
C ALA A 60 14.70 5.40 0.95
N GLY A 61 15.77 5.95 1.55
CA GLY A 61 15.67 7.05 2.51
C GLY A 61 15.01 6.66 3.83
N PHE A 62 14.27 7.58 4.43
CA PHE A 62 13.65 7.39 5.76
C PHE A 62 12.62 6.27 5.78
N SER A 63 11.87 6.06 4.70
CA SER A 63 10.92 4.96 4.60
C SER A 63 11.64 3.60 4.65
N ALA A 64 12.82 3.47 4.01
CA ALA A 64 13.64 2.27 4.11
C ALA A 64 14.26 2.10 5.51
N ALA A 65 14.79 3.18 6.08
CA ALA A 65 15.34 3.14 7.43
C ALA A 65 14.28 2.73 8.48
N ASN A 66 13.06 3.23 8.36
CA ASN A 66 11.93 2.85 9.21
C ASN A 66 11.56 1.36 9.02
N LEU A 67 11.50 0.88 7.77
CA LEU A 67 11.28 -0.55 7.48
C LEU A 67 12.34 -1.46 8.11
N HIS A 68 13.58 -0.99 8.22
CA HIS A 68 14.68 -1.71 8.86
C HIS A 68 14.78 -1.48 10.38
N GLY A 69 13.79 -0.83 10.99
CA GLY A 69 13.71 -0.67 12.45
C GLY A 69 14.64 0.40 13.02
N SER A 70 15.02 1.40 12.23
CA SER A 70 15.84 2.52 12.71
C SER A 70 15.08 3.34 13.77
N GLU A 71 15.61 3.38 14.99
CA GLU A 71 15.06 4.15 16.11
C GLU A 71 15.19 5.68 15.93
N TRP A 72 16.03 6.12 15.00
CA TRP A 72 16.35 7.52 14.74
C TRP A 72 15.44 8.20 13.71
N VAL A 73 14.40 7.52 13.24
CA VAL A 73 13.49 8.04 12.21
C VAL A 73 12.09 8.13 12.79
N ASP A 74 11.57 9.35 12.84
CA ASP A 74 10.19 9.61 13.25
C ASP A 74 9.23 8.77 12.40
N ALA A 75 8.44 7.93 13.08
CA ALA A 75 7.42 7.09 12.50
C ALA A 75 6.22 7.88 11.93
N ASN A 76 6.30 9.20 11.82
CA ASN A 76 5.37 10.04 11.06
C ASN A 76 6.02 10.78 9.87
N ARG A 77 7.33 10.64 9.64
CA ARG A 77 7.97 11.21 8.45
C ARG A 77 7.79 10.31 7.22
N PRO A 78 7.37 10.86 6.07
CA PRO A 78 7.26 10.10 4.83
C PRO A 78 8.62 9.54 4.35
#